data_AF-A0A0E4BYV1-F1
#
_entry.id   AF-A0A0E4BYV1-F1
#
_cell.length_a   1.000
_cell.length_b   1.000
_cell.length_c   1.000
_cell.angle_alpha   90.00
_cell.angle_beta   90.00
_cell.angle_gamma   90.00
#
_symmetry.space_group_name_H-M   'P 1'
#
loop_
_entity.id
_entity.type
_entity.pdbx_description
1 polymer ?
#
loop_
_entity_poly.entity_id
_entity_poly.type
_entity_poly.pdbx_seq_one_letter_code
_entity_poly.pdbx_strand_id
1 'polypeptide(L)' 'MRYPPSPPYSEIRNWGRIGTSGKTMVQTFDSSAEAIEAFVRLERAKRRRGYAVMDEKPP' A
#
# COMPACT_ATOMS: atom_id res chain seq x y z
N MET A 1 5.76 8.12 -28.94
CA MET A 1 5.53 7.28 -27.75
C MET A 1 4.68 8.10 -26.78
N ARG A 2 3.35 7.92 -26.73
CA ARG A 2 2.54 8.56 -25.68
C ARG A 2 2.74 7.72 -24.43
N TYR A 3 3.19 8.32 -23.32
CA TYR A 3 3.11 7.66 -22.03
C TYR A 3 1.64 7.27 -21.81
N PRO A 4 1.32 6.02 -21.46
CA PRO A 4 -0.04 5.70 -21.03
C PRO A 4 -0.39 6.65 -19.87
N PRO A 5 -1.68 7.06 -19.75
CA PRO A 5 -2.09 7.85 -18.60
C PRO A 5 -1.63 7.13 -17.34
N SER A 6 -0.92 7.86 -16.46
CA SER A 6 -0.47 7.30 -15.18
C SER A 6 -1.64 6.60 -14.51
N PRO A 7 -1.50 5.34 -14.08
CA PRO A 7 -2.61 4.61 -13.50
C PRO A 7 -3.15 5.38 -12.29
N PRO A 8 -4.46 5.66 -12.22
CA PRO A 8 -5.02 6.56 -11.21
C PRO A 8 -4.92 6.01 -9.78
N TYR A 9 -4.55 4.74 -9.62
CA TYR A 9 -4.41 4.07 -8.33
C TYR A 9 -2.94 3.79 -8.07
N SER A 10 -2.42 4.37 -6.99
CA SER A 10 -1.04 4.14 -6.56
C SER A 10 -0.98 3.82 -5.07
N GLU A 11 -0.23 2.79 -4.71
CA GLU A 11 0.12 2.47 -3.33
C GLU A 11 1.53 2.98 -3.04
N ILE A 12 1.67 3.79 -1.99
CA ILE A 12 2.96 4.21 -1.46
C ILE A 12 3.32 3.30 -0.29
N ARG A 13 4.46 2.62 -0.39
CA ARG A 13 5.00 1.73 0.65
C ARG A 13 6.27 2.30 1.21
N ASN A 14 6.32 2.48 2.52
CA ASN A 14 7.49 2.94 3.25
C ASN A 14 8.04 1.79 4.12
N TRP A 15 9.34 1.52 4.08
CA TRP A 15 9.98 0.55 4.98
C TRP A 15 11.40 0.97 5.35
N GLY A 16 11.84 0.59 6.53
CA GLY A 16 13.17 0.92 7.03
C GLY A 16 13.25 0.71 8.54
N ARG A 17 14.45 0.96 9.10
CA ARG A 17 14.62 1.01 10.54
C ARG A 17 14.05 2.32 11.07
N ILE A 18 13.31 2.28 12.18
CA ILE A 18 12.82 3.47 12.86
C ILE A 18 14.04 4.38 13.18
N GLY A 19 13.96 5.65 12.79
CA GLY A 19 15.05 6.62 12.96
C GLY A 19 16.00 6.78 11.77
N THR A 20 15.75 6.12 10.63
CA THR A 20 16.54 6.29 9.38
C THR A 20 15.67 6.81 8.24
N SER A 21 16.28 7.46 7.26
CA SER A 21 15.68 7.72 5.95
C SER A 21 15.47 6.36 5.26
N GLY A 22 14.32 5.74 5.52
CA GLY A 22 13.95 4.44 4.96
C GLY A 22 13.85 4.46 3.42
N LYS A 23 13.30 3.39 2.86
CA LYS A 23 13.00 3.29 1.44
C LYS A 23 11.51 3.50 1.21
N THR A 24 11.20 4.12 0.07
CA THR A 24 9.83 4.30 -0.42
C THR A 24 9.71 3.63 -1.78
N MET A 25 8.62 2.89 -2.00
CA MET A 25 8.24 2.39 -3.32
C MET A 25 6.81 2.77 -3.61
N VAL A 26 6.61 3.22 -4.83
CA VAL A 26 5.30 3.50 -5.39
C VAL A 26 4.95 2.36 -6.33
N GLN A 27 3.83 1.68 -6.07
CA GLN A 27 3.26 0.68 -6.97
C GLN A 27 2.03 1.28 -7.63
N THR A 28 2.02 1.40 -8.95
CA THR A 28 0.89 1.92 -9.73
C THR A 28 0.05 0.77 -10.29
N PHE A 29 -1.27 0.92 -10.29
CA PHE A 29 -2.22 -0.09 -10.74
C PHE A 29 -3.22 0.51 -11.73
N ASP A 30 -3.48 -0.21 -12.82
CA ASP A 30 -4.35 0.23 -13.92
C ASP A 30 -5.84 0.26 -13.52
N SER A 31 -6.20 -0.41 -12.43
CA SER A 31 -7.58 -0.48 -11.91
C SER A 31 -7.65 -0.37 -10.39
N SER A 32 -8.74 0.21 -9.89
CA SER A 32 -9.03 0.32 -8.45
C SER A 32 -9.19 -1.06 -7.84
N ALA A 33 -9.80 -1.99 -8.58
CA ALA A 33 -9.98 -3.36 -8.13
C ALA A 33 -8.63 -4.04 -7.86
N GLU A 34 -7.65 -3.84 -8.75
CA GLU A 34 -6.30 -4.41 -8.57
C GLU A 34 -5.57 -3.80 -7.37
N ALA A 35 -5.69 -2.48 -7.18
CA ALA A 35 -5.12 -1.80 -6.02
C ALA A 35 -5.77 -2.29 -4.71
N ILE A 36 -7.10 -2.42 -4.67
CA ILE A 36 -7.84 -2.91 -3.50
C ILE A 36 -7.45 -4.37 -3.19
N GLU A 37 -7.35 -5.24 -4.20
CA GLU A 37 -6.93 -6.63 -4.01
C GLU A 37 -5.49 -6.73 -3.49
N ALA A 38 -4.58 -5.92 -4.03
CA ALA A 38 -3.20 -5.85 -3.56
C ALA A 38 -3.12 -5.38 -2.11
N PHE A 39 -3.91 -4.36 -1.75
CA PHE A 39 -4.02 -3.85 -0.39
C PHE A 39 -4.54 -4.92 0.57
N VAL A 40 -5.67 -5.56 0.26
CA VAL A 40 -6.28 -6.61 1.09
C VAL A 40 -5.32 -7.80 1.28
N ARG A 41 -4.58 -8.19 0.23
CA ARG A 41 -3.56 -9.24 0.34
C ARG A 41 -2.44 -8.86 1.31
N LEU A 42 -1.97 -7.61 1.23
CA LEU A 42 -0.92 -7.10 2.11
C LEU A 42 -1.42 -7.00 3.55
N GLU A 43 -2.65 -6.53 3.74
CA GLU A 43 -3.32 -6.37 5.03
C GLU A 43 -3.50 -7.72 5.73
N ARG A 44 -3.98 -8.75 5.01
CA ARG A 44 -4.04 -10.14 5.52
C ARG A 44 -2.67 -10.69 5.90
N ALA A 45 -1.64 -10.42 5.09
CA ALA A 45 -0.28 -10.86 5.40
C ALA A 45 0.29 -10.16 6.66
N LYS A 46 -0.05 -8.89 6.87
CA LYS A 46 0.31 -8.12 8.06
C LYS A 46 -0.44 -8.63 9.29
N ARG A 47 -1.75 -8.86 9.20
CA ARG A 47 -2.55 -9.49 10.26
C ARG A 47 -1.98 -10.83 10.71
N ARG A 48 -1.62 -11.70 9.76
CA ARG A 48 -1.00 -13.00 10.07
C ARG A 48 0.33 -12.87 10.83
N ARG A 49 1.05 -11.76 10.65
CA ARG A 49 2.29 -11.45 11.37
C ARG A 49 2.06 -10.78 12.73
N GLY A 50 0.81 -10.71 13.20
CA GLY A 50 0.45 -10.12 14.49
C GLY A 50 0.28 -8.60 14.47
N TYR A 51 0.30 -7.96 13.29
CA TYR A 51 -0.05 -6.54 13.19
C TYR A 51 -1.58 -6.41 13.29
N ALA A 52 -2.06 -5.93 14.43
CA ALA A 52 -3.45 -5.52 14.57
C ALA A 52 -3.67 -4.19 13.84
N VAL A 53 -4.76 -4.09 13.10
CA VAL A 53 -5.31 -2.78 12.74
C VAL A 53 -5.68 -2.11 14.07
N MET A 54 -5.07 -0.97 14.38
CA MET A 54 -5.68 -0.09 15.38
C MET A 54 -7.04 0.26 14.78
N ASP A 55 -8.09 -0.24 15.42
CA ASP A 55 -9.47 0.15 15.15
C ASP A 55 -9.54 1.63 15.54
N GLU A 56 -9.20 2.52 14.60
CA GLU A 56 -9.66 3.90 14.64
C GLU A 56 -11.17 3.81 14.45
N LYS A 57 -11.87 3.58 15.55
CA LYS A 57 -13.30 3.77 15.61
C LYS A 57 -13.54 5.26 15.31
N PRO A 58 -14.28 5.61 14.26
CA PRO A 58 -14.64 7.01 14.04
C PRO A 58 -15.57 7.45 15.19
N PRO A 59 -15.51 8.73 15.61
CA PRO A 59 -16.39 9.25 16.65
C PRO A 59 -17.88 9.05 16.32
#